data_AF-A0A8T5UTQ1-F1
#
_entry.id   AF-A0A8T5UTQ1-F1
#
_cell.length_a   1.000
_cell.length_b   1.000
_cell.length_c   1.000
_cell.angle_alpha   90.00
_cell.angle_beta   90.00
_cell.angle_gamma   90.00
#
_symmetry.space_group_name_H-M   'P 1'
#
loop_
_entity.id
_entity.type
_entity.pdbx_description
1 polymer ?
#
loop_
_entity_poly.entity_id
_entity_poly.type
_entity_poly.pdbx_seq_one_letter_code
_entity_poly.pdbx_strand_id
1 'polypeptide(L)' 'MEENEMKIMKIVNQANNGISEKDLAGKLKIKCPILRSYIHDLRHKRHIKYNGKTADGHIIELTREGKELVERI' A
#
# COMPACT_ATOMS: atom_id res chain seq x y z
N MET A 1 7.88 -12.34 -2.68
CA MET A 1 6.87 -11.25 -2.64
C MET A 1 6.12 -11.32 -3.96
N GLU A 2 4.79 -11.27 -3.94
CA GLU A 2 4.02 -11.29 -5.20
C GLU A 2 4.22 -9.99 -5.99
N GLU A 3 4.05 -10.05 -7.31
CA GLU A 3 4.24 -8.88 -8.20
C GLU A 3 3.33 -7.70 -7.81
N ASN A 4 2.10 -7.98 -7.40
CA ASN A 4 1.13 -6.96 -6.99
C ASN A 4 1.48 -6.30 -5.65
N GLU A 5 1.97 -7.07 -4.68
CA GLU A 5 2.44 -6.54 -3.39
C GLU A 5 3.59 -5.55 -3.60
N MET A 6 4.52 -5.89 -4.48
CA MET A 6 5.67 -5.04 -4.79
C MET A 6 5.26 -3.75 -5.52
N LYS A 7 4.31 -3.85 -6.48
CA LYS A 7 3.73 -2.67 -7.15
C LYS A 7 3.02 -1.76 -6.16
N ILE A 8 2.25 -2.32 -5.22
CA ILE A 8 1.59 -1.55 -4.16
C ILE A 8 2.64 -0.79 -3.34
N MET A 9 3.68 -1.47 -2.87
CA MET A 9 4.72 -0.82 -2.06
C MET A 9 5.44 0.30 -2.81
N LYS A 10 5.74 0.14 -4.10
CA LYS A 10 6.34 1.20 -4.94
C LYS A 10 5.43 2.42 -5.07
N ILE A 11 4.13 2.21 -5.33
CA ILE A 11 3.17 3.32 -5.46
C ILE A 11 2.97 4.05 -4.13
N VAL A 12 2.90 3.31 -3.02
CA VAL A 12 2.79 3.89 -1.67
C VAL A 12 4.06 4.68 -1.33
N ASN A 13 5.25 4.19 -1.69
CA ASN A 13 6.51 4.92 -1.47
C ASN A 13 6.56 6.25 -2.22
N GLN A 14 6.02 6.29 -3.44
CA GLN A 14 5.94 7.51 -4.25
C GLN A 14 4.94 8.53 -3.69
N ALA A 15 4.04 8.13 -2.80
CA ALA A 15 3.09 9.02 -2.14
C ALA A 15 3.68 9.57 -0.83
N ASN A 16 4.22 10.79 -0.88
CA ASN A 16 4.88 11.46 0.26
C ASN A 16 4.06 11.49 1.56
N ASN A 17 2.72 11.52 1.48
CA ASN A 17 1.81 11.57 2.64
C ASN A 17 0.86 10.35 2.72
N GLY A 18 1.27 9.23 2.11
CA GLY A 18 0.41 8.07 1.95
C GLY A 18 -0.64 8.21 0.84
N ILE A 19 -1.34 7.12 0.56
CA ILE A 19 -2.32 7.02 -0.53
C ILE A 19 -3.61 6.34 -0.05
N SER A 20 -4.77 6.80 -0.53
CA SER A 20 -6.05 6.18 -0.17
C SER A 20 -6.23 4.81 -0.85
N GLU A 21 -7.02 3.92 -0.24
CA GLU A 21 -7.40 2.63 -0.85
C GLU A 21 -7.98 2.80 -2.26
N LYS A 22 -8.85 3.79 -2.47
CA LYS A 22 -9.48 4.05 -3.76
C LYS A 22 -8.50 4.57 -4.80
N ASP A 23 -7.61 5.48 -4.44
CA ASP A 23 -6.58 5.99 -5.36
C ASP A 23 -5.59 4.89 -5.74
N LEU A 24 -5.20 4.06 -4.76
CA LEU A 24 -4.32 2.92 -4.98
C LEU A 24 -4.98 1.89 -5.91
N ALA A 25 -6.28 1.61 -5.74
CA ALA A 25 -7.06 0.75 -6.62
C ALA A 25 -7.12 1.31 -8.06
N GLY A 26 -7.34 2.63 -8.19
CA GLY A 26 -7.36 3.32 -9.47
C GLY A 26 -6.02 3.25 -10.21
N LYS A 27 -4.90 3.48 -9.51
CA LYS A 27 -3.55 3.39 -10.10
C LYS A 27 -3.20 1.98 -10.55
N LEU A 28 -3.60 0.96 -9.81
CA LEU A 28 -3.31 -0.44 -10.13
C LEU A 28 -4.32 -1.07 -11.10
N LYS A 29 -5.46 -0.41 -11.35
CA LYS A 29 -6.60 -0.98 -12.10
C LYS A 29 -7.07 -2.33 -11.51
N ILE A 30 -7.02 -2.46 -10.18
CA ILE A 30 -7.45 -3.66 -9.43
C ILE A 30 -8.74 -3.34 -8.67
N LYS A 31 -9.65 -4.32 -8.56
CA LYS A 31 -10.88 -4.17 -7.76
C LYS A 31 -10.56 -4.05 -6.27
N CYS A 32 -11.25 -3.16 -5.56
CA CYS A 32 -11.03 -2.90 -4.13
C CYS A 32 -11.00 -4.15 -3.22
N PRO A 33 -11.85 -5.18 -3.39
CA PRO A 33 -11.79 -6.38 -2.54
C PRO A 33 -10.46 -7.13 -2.65
N ILE A 34 -9.91 -7.24 -3.86
CA ILE A 34 -8.63 -7.92 -4.11
C ILE A 34 -7.48 -7.08 -3.54
N LEU A 35 -7.52 -5.76 -3.77
CA LEU A 35 -6.54 -4.84 -3.20
C LEU A 35 -6.49 -4.92 -1.67
N ARG A 36 -7.65 -5.02 -1.01
CA ARG A 36 -7.72 -5.16 0.45
C ARG A 36 -7.03 -6.42 0.97
N SER A 37 -7.08 -7.52 0.22
CA SER A 37 -6.33 -8.74 0.59
C SER A 37 -4.82 -8.45 0.60
N TYR A 38 -4.29 -7.84 -0.45
CA TYR A 38 -2.87 -7.49 -0.53
C TYR A 38 -2.45 -6.49 0.55
N ILE A 39 -3.28 -5.48 0.82
CA ILE A 39 -3.02 -4.51 1.90
C ILE A 39 -3.01 -5.23 3.26
N HIS A 40 -3.94 -6.16 3.49
CA HIS A 40 -3.98 -6.94 4.72
C HIS A 40 -2.69 -7.74 4.91
N ASP A 41 -2.22 -8.44 3.87
CA ASP A 41 -1.01 -9.26 3.93
C ASP A 41 0.25 -8.40 4.14
N LEU A 42 0.36 -7.28 3.41
CA LEU A 42 1.46 -6.32 3.58
C LEU A 42 1.47 -5.70 4.99
N ARG A 43 0.30 -5.46 5.59
CA ARG A 43 0.18 -4.95 6.95
C ARG A 43 0.55 -6.01 7.98
N HIS A 44 0.15 -7.26 7.77
CA HIS A 44 0.55 -8.38 8.62
C HIS A 44 2.08 -8.60 8.59
N LYS A 45 2.69 -8.43 7.41
CA LYS A 45 4.16 -8.42 7.22
C LYS A 45 4.85 -7.16 7.75
N ARG A 46 4.10 -6.21 8.34
CA ARG A 46 4.61 -4.92 8.86
C ARG A 46 5.26 -4.01 7.84
N HIS A 47 5.03 -4.22 6.55
CA HIS A 47 5.58 -3.35 5.49
C HIS A 47 4.77 -2.06 5.33
N ILE A 48 3.48 -2.08 5.65
CA ILE A 48 2.59 -0.92 5.57
C ILE A 48 1.77 -0.73 6.84
N LYS A 49 1.29 0.49 7.05
CA LYS A 49 0.38 0.89 8.13
C LYS A 49 -0.74 1.77 7.59
N TYR A 50 -1.81 1.90 8.38
CA TYR A 50 -2.81 2.93 8.15
C TYR A 50 -2.46 4.18 8.95
N ASN A 51 -2.47 5.34 8.29
CA ASN A 51 -2.19 6.63 8.93
C ASN A 51 -3.44 7.51 9.10
N GLY A 52 -4.61 6.99 8.75
CA GLY A 52 -5.87 7.70 8.87
C GLY A 52 -6.96 7.11 7.98
N LYS A 53 -8.11 7.78 7.95
CA LYS A 53 -9.25 7.41 7.12
C LYS A 53 -9.85 8.66 6.49
N THR A 54 -10.12 8.60 5.19
CA THR A 54 -10.83 9.64 4.43
C THR A 54 -12.17 9.07 3.91
N ALA A 55 -12.93 9.90 3.18
CA ALA A 55 -14.12 9.45 2.46
C ALA A 55 -13.81 8.35 1.42
N ASP A 56 -12.57 8.28 0.94
CA ASP A 56 -12.09 7.35 -0.08
C ASP A 56 -11.39 6.10 0.49
N GLY A 57 -11.42 5.92 1.82
CA GLY A 57 -10.90 4.73 2.50
C GLY A 57 -9.73 5.03 3.44
N HIS A 58 -8.97 4.00 3.84
CA HIS A 58 -7.80 4.19 4.69
C HIS A 58 -6.65 4.83 3.92
N ILE A 59 -5.89 5.70 4.58
CA ILE A 59 -4.61 6.23 4.07
C ILE A 59 -3.53 5.20 4.40
N ILE A 60 -2.87 4.70 3.37
CA ILE A 60 -1.84 3.66 3.46
C ILE A 60 -0.47 4.32 3.34
N GLU A 61 0.42 3.97 4.26
CA GLU A 61 1.81 4.41 4.29
C GLU A 61 2.76 3.23 4.48
N LEU A 62 3.99 3.36 3.97
CA LEU A 62 5.06 2.43 4.30
C LEU A 62 5.52 2.62 5.74
N THR A 63 5.83 1.52 6.41
CA THR A 63 6.61 1.54 7.65
C THR A 63 8.09 1.74 7.34
N ARG A 64 8.94 1.85 8.38
CA ARG A 64 10.39 1.88 8.19
C ARG A 64 10.90 0.63 7.47
N GLU A 65 10.46 -0.55 7.91
CA GLU A 65 10.79 -1.85 7.30
C GLU A 65 10.32 -1.91 5.84
N GLY A 66 9.11 -1.40 5.56
CA GLY A 66 8.59 -1.34 4.19
C GLY A 66 9.42 -0.45 3.27
N LYS A 67 9.89 0.71 3.77
CA LYS A 67 10.76 1.62 3.01
C LYS A 67 12.11 0.97 2.69
N GLU A 68 12.77 0.42 3.72
CA GLU A 68 14.03 -0.30 3.56
C GLU A 68 13.91 -1.45 2.56
N LEU A 69 12.76 -2.15 2.56
CA LEU A 69 12.51 -3.23 1.61
C LEU A 69 12.34 -2.74 0.18
N VAL A 70 11.66 -1.62 -0.06
CA VAL A 70 11.54 -1.03 -1.42
C VAL A 70 12.90 -0.53 -1.93
N GLU A 71 13.74 0.02 -1.06
CA GLU A 71 15.06 0.55 -1.44
C GLU A 71 16.07 -0.56 -1.81
N ARG A 72 15.84 -1.80 -1.36
CA ARG A 72 16.71 -2.95 -1.61
C ARG A 72 16.38 -3.72 -2.89
N ILE A 73 15.35 -3.34 -3.63
CA ILE A 73 14.86 -4.07 -4.82
C ILE A 73 14.79 -3.16 -6.06
#